data_AF-A0A2H0T9M5-F1
#
_entry.id   AF-A0A2H0T9M5-F1
#
_cell.length_a   1.000
_cell.length_b   1.000
_cell.length_c   1.000
_cell.angle_alpha   90.00
_cell.angle_beta   90.00
_cell.angle_gamma   90.00
#
_symmetry.space_group_name_H-M   'P 1'
#
loop_
_entity.id
_entity.type
_entity.pdbx_description
1 polymer ?
#
loop_
_entity_poly.entity_id
_entity_poly.type
_entity_poly.pdbx_seq_one_letter_code
_entity_poly.pdbx_strand_id
1 'polypeptide(L)'
;MENKLIYETKNFIAEAVSEPHVSREDGGHIRIVPKRRVVDRTALSPKEATEMARLIMLAGEAMVKGLNNRGIDIGRINYQDNGNWSVFSPQGSYLHIHLYGRAKSAPKQKYGDSLHFPHRETGFYDNAKPMDDDDITEIQRVIEELLKEDKYKESNWGLE
;
A
#
# COMPACT_ATOMS: atom_id res chain seq x y z
N MET A 1 4.48 14.97 8.77
CA MET A 1 5.52 13.94 8.65
C MET A 1 5.53 13.44 7.22
N GLU A 2 6.70 13.15 6.66
CA GLU A 2 6.80 12.65 5.28
C GLU A 2 6.56 11.15 5.22
N ASN A 3 6.04 10.70 4.08
CA ASN A 3 5.94 9.28 3.80
C ASN A 3 7.30 8.67 3.55
N LYS A 4 7.42 7.37 3.80
CA LYS A 4 8.69 6.66 3.71
C LYS A 4 8.67 5.70 2.52
N LEU A 5 9.68 5.81 1.67
CA LEU A 5 9.85 4.96 0.48
C LEU A 5 10.04 3.51 0.92
N ILE A 6 9.27 2.59 0.31
CA ILE A 6 9.47 1.15 0.44
C ILE A 6 10.18 0.62 -0.78
N TYR A 7 9.65 0.92 -1.97
CA TYR A 7 10.22 0.46 -3.24
C TYR A 7 9.74 1.35 -4.37
N GLU A 8 10.51 1.44 -5.45
CA GLU A 8 10.09 2.15 -6.65
C GLU A 8 10.41 1.35 -7.91
N THR A 9 9.57 1.55 -8.91
CA THR A 9 9.77 1.04 -10.26
C THR A 9 9.98 2.22 -11.21
N LYS A 10 10.01 1.96 -12.52
CA LYS A 10 10.15 3.02 -13.51
C LYS A 10 9.05 4.07 -13.40
N ASN A 11 7.80 3.65 -13.23
CA ASN A 11 6.63 4.53 -13.28
C ASN A 11 5.90 4.69 -11.94
N PHE A 12 6.23 3.91 -10.90
CA PHE A 12 5.49 3.91 -9.63
C PHE A 12 6.39 3.98 -8.41
N ILE A 13 5.82 4.43 -7.29
CA ILE A 13 6.41 4.47 -5.97
C ILE A 13 5.48 3.72 -5.01
N ALA A 14 6.01 2.78 -4.24
CA ALA A 14 5.36 2.17 -3.09
C ALA A 14 5.93 2.80 -1.80
N GLU A 15 5.07 3.30 -0.93
CA GLU A 15 5.48 4.05 0.26
C GLU A 15 4.59 3.74 1.48
N ALA A 16 5.20 3.74 2.66
CA ALA A 16 4.50 3.74 3.94
C ALA A 16 3.98 5.15 4.21
N VAL A 17 2.68 5.28 4.47
CA VAL A 17 2.10 6.61 4.71
C VAL A 17 2.34 7.07 6.15
N SER A 18 2.63 8.35 6.31
CA SER A 18 2.83 8.97 7.63
C SER A 18 1.52 9.19 8.41
N GLU A 19 0.40 9.27 7.69
CA GLU A 19 -0.95 9.45 8.24
C GLU A 19 -1.88 8.31 7.78
N PRO A 20 -1.78 7.13 8.41
CA PRO A 20 -2.43 5.93 7.91
C PRO A 20 -3.93 5.87 8.22
N HIS A 21 -4.71 5.29 7.30
CA HIS A 21 -6.11 4.94 7.56
C HIS A 21 -6.25 3.66 8.39
N VAL A 22 -5.21 2.81 8.38
CA VAL A 22 -5.09 1.59 9.18
C VAL A 22 -3.82 1.70 9.99
N SER A 23 -3.97 1.83 11.31
CA SER A 23 -2.84 1.93 12.25
C SER A 23 -1.94 0.70 12.12
N ARG A 24 -0.65 0.85 12.44
CA ARG A 24 0.34 -0.24 12.48
C ARG A 24 -0.20 -1.49 13.19
N GLU A 25 -0.82 -1.30 14.35
CA GLU A 25 -1.38 -2.39 15.16
C GLU A 25 -2.64 -3.06 14.57
N ASP A 26 -3.34 -2.40 13.65
CA ASP A 26 -4.44 -2.99 12.88
C ASP A 26 -3.96 -3.66 11.59
N GLY A 27 -2.69 -3.47 11.24
CA GLY A 27 -2.03 -4.09 10.09
C GLY A 27 -1.33 -3.13 9.13
N GLY A 28 -1.34 -1.83 9.39
CA GLY A 28 -0.58 -0.85 8.62
C GLY A 28 -1.17 -0.50 7.24
N HIS A 29 -0.54 0.48 6.58
CA HIS A 29 -1.03 1.08 5.34
C HIS A 29 0.14 1.47 4.42
N ILE A 30 0.19 0.83 3.25
CA ILE A 30 1.06 1.20 2.12
C ILE A 30 0.21 1.86 1.05
N ARG A 31 0.76 2.84 0.33
CA ARG A 31 0.17 3.33 -0.92
C ARG A 31 1.13 3.12 -2.09
N ILE A 32 0.57 2.83 -3.26
CA ILE A 32 1.29 2.81 -4.53
C ILE A 32 0.76 3.97 -5.38
N VAL A 33 1.67 4.83 -5.84
CA VAL A 33 1.33 6.03 -6.62
C VAL A 33 2.15 6.07 -7.92
N PRO A 34 1.58 6.54 -9.04
CA PRO A 34 2.35 6.78 -10.25
C PRO A 34 3.22 8.03 -10.08
N LYS A 35 4.45 7.98 -10.60
CA LYS A 35 5.38 9.13 -10.64
C LYS A 35 4.83 10.26 -11.51
N ARG A 36 4.08 9.91 -12.56
CA ARG A 36 3.29 10.86 -13.37
C ARG A 36 1.88 10.93 -12.82
N ARG A 37 1.38 12.13 -12.55
CA ARG A 37 -0.01 12.33 -12.12
C ARG A 37 -0.98 11.87 -13.21
N VAL A 38 -1.87 10.96 -12.85
CA VAL A 38 -3.01 10.52 -13.69
C VAL A 38 -4.26 10.47 -12.83
N VAL A 39 -5.43 10.65 -13.46
CA VAL A 39 -6.72 10.75 -12.76
C VAL A 39 -7.10 9.41 -12.14
N ASP A 40 -7.06 8.34 -12.94
CA ASP A 40 -7.40 6.99 -12.53
C ASP A 40 -6.67 5.95 -13.42
N ARG A 41 -6.93 4.67 -13.14
CA ARG A 41 -6.28 3.53 -13.82
C ARG A 41 -6.54 3.44 -15.33
N THR A 42 -7.60 4.05 -15.86
CA THR A 42 -7.92 4.04 -17.30
C THR A 42 -6.97 4.92 -18.11
N ALA A 43 -6.25 5.84 -17.44
CA ALA A 43 -5.24 6.69 -18.06
C ALA A 43 -3.83 6.04 -18.11
N LEU A 44 -3.71 4.78 -17.69
CA LEU A 44 -2.47 4.01 -17.80
C LEU A 44 -2.37 3.34 -19.17
N SER A 45 -1.17 3.32 -19.74
CA SER A 45 -0.84 2.41 -20.83
C SER A 45 -0.89 0.95 -20.36
N PRO A 46 -1.03 -0.03 -21.28
CA PRO A 46 -0.97 -1.44 -20.92
C PRO A 46 0.30 -1.85 -20.16
N LYS A 47 1.46 -1.26 -20.51
CA LYS A 47 2.74 -1.52 -19.82
C LYS A 47 2.73 -0.96 -18.40
N GLU A 48 2.26 0.28 -18.20
CA GLU A 48 2.10 0.88 -16.86
C GLU A 48 1.09 0.08 -16.00
N ALA A 49 -0.03 -0.37 -16.58
CA ALA A 49 -1.02 -1.17 -15.87
C ALA A 49 -0.45 -2.53 -15.41
N THR A 50 0.38 -3.16 -16.27
CA THR A 50 1.05 -4.42 -15.95
C THR A 50 2.12 -4.24 -14.88
N GLU A 51 2.90 -3.17 -14.95
CA GLU A 51 3.87 -2.78 -13.93
C GLU A 51 3.20 -2.52 -12.57
N MET A 52 2.08 -1.80 -12.58
CA MET A 52 1.29 -1.55 -11.37
C MET A 52 0.76 -2.85 -10.77
N ALA A 53 0.21 -3.75 -11.59
CA ALA A 53 -0.30 -5.05 -11.12
C ALA A 53 0.82 -5.89 -10.47
N ARG A 54 2.00 -5.95 -11.10
CA ARG A 54 3.19 -6.62 -10.53
C ARG A 54 3.57 -6.00 -9.19
N LEU A 55 3.65 -4.67 -9.12
CA LEU A 55 4.05 -3.95 -7.91
C LEU A 55 3.04 -4.14 -6.77
N ILE A 56 1.73 -4.14 -7.06
CA ILE A 56 0.67 -4.43 -6.07
C ILE A 56 0.88 -5.83 -5.47
N MET A 57 1.16 -6.83 -6.32
CA MET A 57 1.40 -8.20 -5.87
C MET A 57 2.70 -8.33 -5.06
N LEU A 58 3.77 -7.65 -5.47
CA LEU A 58 5.05 -7.67 -4.78
C LEU A 58 4.94 -7.00 -3.40
N ALA A 59 4.45 -5.77 -3.36
CA ALA A 59 4.31 -5.00 -2.12
C ALA A 59 3.30 -5.65 -1.17
N GLY A 60 2.20 -6.21 -1.69
CA GLY A 60 1.22 -6.92 -0.87
C GLY A 60 1.78 -8.17 -0.20
N GLU A 61 2.50 -9.00 -0.95
CA GLU A 61 3.14 -10.20 -0.39
C GLU A 61 4.26 -9.84 0.60
N ALA A 62 5.08 -8.84 0.27
CA ALA A 62 6.13 -8.36 1.15
C ALA A 62 5.58 -7.76 2.46
N MET A 63 4.48 -7.01 2.38
CA MET A 63 3.82 -6.45 3.55
C MET A 63 3.32 -7.54 4.50
N VAL A 64 2.69 -8.60 3.98
CA VAL A 64 2.23 -9.73 4.80
C VAL A 64 3.42 -10.41 5.48
N LYS A 65 4.44 -10.81 4.71
CA LYS A 65 5.62 -11.52 5.23
C LYS A 65 6.40 -10.64 6.22
N GLY A 66 6.70 -9.40 5.86
CA GLY A 66 7.52 -8.50 6.66
C GLY A 66 6.86 -8.08 7.97
N LEU A 67 5.58 -7.71 7.95
CA LEU A 67 4.88 -7.35 9.19
C LEU A 67 4.65 -8.56 10.11
N ASN A 68 4.43 -9.75 9.55
CA ASN A 68 4.38 -10.99 10.35
C ASN A 68 5.72 -11.25 11.06
N ASN A 69 6.86 -11.02 10.38
CA ASN A 69 8.18 -11.12 11.00
C ASN A 69 8.39 -10.09 12.13
N ARG A 70 7.69 -8.95 12.06
CA ARG A 70 7.64 -7.92 13.11
C ARG A 70 6.56 -8.14 14.17
N GLY A 71 5.91 -9.31 14.17
CA GLY A 71 4.92 -9.70 15.17
C GLY A 71 3.52 -9.10 14.98
N ILE A 72 3.22 -8.53 13.81
CA ILE A 72 1.88 -8.06 13.44
C ILE A 72 1.24 -9.13 12.56
N ASP A 73 0.22 -9.81 13.08
CA ASP A 73 -0.35 -11.04 12.51
C ASP A 73 -1.29 -10.80 11.31
N ILE A 74 -0.75 -10.26 10.22
CA ILE A 74 -1.49 -9.99 8.98
C ILE A 74 -2.12 -11.26 8.42
N GLY A 75 -3.45 -11.31 8.40
CA GLY A 75 -4.22 -12.40 7.79
C GLY A 75 -4.56 -12.16 6.32
N ARG A 76 -4.70 -10.90 5.90
CA ARG A 76 -4.99 -10.51 4.50
C ARG A 76 -4.66 -9.05 4.23
N ILE A 77 -4.59 -8.69 2.95
CA ILE A 77 -4.56 -7.29 2.48
C ILE A 77 -5.94 -6.90 1.91
N ASN A 78 -6.33 -5.65 2.06
CA ASN A 78 -7.39 -5.03 1.24
C ASN A 78 -6.75 -4.06 0.26
N TYR A 79 -7.03 -4.24 -1.02
CA TYR A 79 -6.52 -3.41 -2.11
C TYR A 79 -7.63 -2.46 -2.57
N GLN A 80 -7.40 -1.15 -2.50
CA GLN A 80 -8.44 -0.15 -2.76
C GLN A 80 -7.92 1.04 -3.56
N ASP A 81 -8.79 1.59 -4.40
CA ASP A 81 -8.61 2.80 -5.19
C ASP A 81 -9.93 3.56 -5.09
N ASN A 82 -9.98 4.54 -4.20
CA ASN A 82 -11.25 5.14 -3.78
C ASN A 82 -11.46 6.51 -4.42
N GLY A 83 -10.46 7.41 -4.37
CA GLY A 83 -10.51 8.75 -4.99
C GLY A 83 -11.54 9.75 -4.42
N ASN A 84 -12.46 9.28 -3.56
CA ASN A 84 -13.65 10.01 -3.13
C ASN A 84 -13.39 11.35 -2.42
N TRP A 85 -12.32 11.45 -1.62
CA TRP A 85 -12.09 12.64 -0.79
C TRP A 85 -11.59 13.86 -1.58
N SER A 86 -11.18 13.66 -2.83
CA SER A 86 -10.62 14.70 -3.68
C SER A 86 -11.54 15.11 -4.85
N VAL A 87 -12.75 14.56 -4.95
CA VAL A 87 -13.65 14.82 -6.09
C VAL A 87 -14.10 16.28 -6.19
N PHE A 88 -14.15 17.00 -5.07
CA PHE A 88 -14.46 18.44 -5.02
C PHE A 88 -13.20 19.32 -4.91
N SER A 89 -12.01 18.72 -4.88
CA SER A 89 -10.76 19.47 -4.87
C SER A 89 -10.49 20.06 -6.26
N PRO A 90 -10.00 21.31 -6.37
CA PRO A 90 -9.61 21.89 -7.65
C PRO A 90 -8.55 21.07 -8.41
N GLN A 91 -7.73 20.31 -7.68
CA GLN A 91 -6.71 19.44 -8.26
C GLN A 91 -7.26 18.07 -8.72
N GLY A 92 -8.51 17.76 -8.38
CA GLY A 92 -9.18 16.50 -8.67
C GLY A 92 -8.56 15.28 -7.97
N SER A 93 -9.21 14.13 -8.15
CA SER A 93 -8.64 12.84 -7.77
C SER A 93 -7.45 12.48 -8.63
N TYR A 94 -6.55 11.70 -8.05
CA TYR A 94 -5.44 11.09 -8.76
C TYR A 94 -5.28 9.65 -8.32
N LEU A 95 -4.79 8.82 -9.23
CA LEU A 95 -4.59 7.41 -9.00
C LEU A 95 -3.65 7.16 -7.84
N HIS A 96 -4.10 6.36 -6.88
CA HIS A 96 -3.27 5.76 -5.86
C HIS A 96 -3.94 4.48 -5.36
N ILE A 97 -3.17 3.41 -5.20
CA ILE A 97 -3.68 2.13 -4.71
C ILE A 97 -3.28 1.98 -3.25
N HIS A 98 -4.27 1.85 -2.38
CA HIS A 98 -4.08 1.55 -0.98
C HIS A 98 -3.93 0.04 -0.77
N LEU A 99 -2.91 -0.34 -0.03
CA LEU A 99 -2.68 -1.67 0.51
C LEU A 99 -2.88 -1.57 2.02
N TYR A 100 -4.03 -2.04 2.49
CA TYR A 100 -4.36 -2.06 3.91
C TYR A 100 -4.12 -3.45 4.47
N GLY A 101 -3.11 -3.60 5.33
CA GLY A 101 -2.91 -4.84 6.05
C GLY A 101 -4.01 -5.05 7.09
N ARG A 102 -4.45 -6.29 7.27
CA ARG A 102 -5.48 -6.66 8.23
C ARG A 102 -4.91 -7.67 9.21
N ALA A 103 -4.44 -7.16 10.35
CA ALA A 103 -4.00 -7.97 11.48
C ALA A 103 -5.19 -8.75 12.05
N LYS A 104 -5.02 -10.04 12.36
CA LYS A 104 -6.08 -10.83 13.01
C LYS A 104 -6.35 -10.32 14.43
N SER A 105 -5.33 -9.75 15.06
CA SER A 105 -5.38 -9.13 16.38
C SER A 105 -5.84 -7.66 16.40
N ALA A 106 -6.27 -7.10 15.26
CA ALA A 106 -6.59 -5.66 15.11
C ALA A 106 -7.49 -5.11 16.24
N PRO A 107 -7.00 -4.14 17.05
CA PRO A 107 -7.78 -3.58 18.14
C PRO A 107 -8.94 -2.68 17.69
N LYS A 108 -8.83 -1.99 16.54
CA LYS A 108 -9.82 -0.98 16.12
C LYS A 108 -10.55 -1.38 14.85
N GLN A 109 -9.84 -1.60 13.74
CA GLN A 109 -10.43 -2.04 12.46
C GLN A 109 -10.54 -3.59 12.41
N LYS A 110 -11.50 -4.15 13.18
CA LYS A 110 -11.61 -5.59 13.47
C LYS A 110 -11.48 -6.51 12.27
N TYR A 111 -10.69 -7.58 12.43
CA TYR A 111 -10.52 -8.60 11.42
C TYR A 111 -11.84 -9.30 11.11
N GLY A 112 -12.12 -9.53 9.83
CA GLY A 112 -13.40 -10.06 9.35
C GLY A 112 -14.34 -8.98 8.82
N ASP A 113 -14.26 -7.76 9.36
CA ASP A 113 -15.09 -6.64 8.91
C ASP A 113 -14.46 -5.88 7.74
N SER A 114 -15.29 -5.23 6.94
CA SER A 114 -14.85 -4.18 6.01
C SER A 114 -14.23 -3.02 6.78
N LEU A 115 -13.23 -2.37 6.20
CA LEU A 115 -12.63 -1.18 6.78
C LEU A 115 -13.66 -0.04 6.84
N HIS A 116 -13.69 0.65 7.97
CA HIS A 116 -14.47 1.87 8.16
C HIS A 116 -13.61 3.08 7.76
N PHE A 117 -14.12 3.93 6.86
CA PHE A 117 -13.39 5.11 6.36
C PHE A 117 -14.18 6.41 6.60
N PRO A 118 -14.34 6.84 7.86
CA PRO A 118 -14.94 8.15 8.14
C PRO A 118 -14.00 9.24 7.64
N HIS A 119 -14.54 10.44 7.43
CA HIS A 119 -13.74 11.60 7.08
C HIS A 119 -12.77 11.98 8.21
N ARG A 120 -11.65 12.64 7.87
CA ARG A 120 -10.57 12.94 8.82
C ARG A 120 -10.99 13.85 9.96
N GLU A 121 -11.89 14.80 9.72
CA GLU A 121 -12.41 15.74 10.72
C GLU A 121 -13.17 15.07 11.88
N THR A 122 -13.53 13.80 11.76
CA THR A 122 -14.15 13.02 12.84
C THR A 122 -13.17 12.68 13.98
N GLY A 123 -11.86 12.91 13.80
CA GLY A 123 -10.82 12.52 14.74
C GLY A 123 -10.53 11.01 14.75
N PHE A 124 -11.13 10.24 13.82
CA PHE A 124 -10.98 8.79 13.79
C PHE A 124 -9.53 8.36 13.59
N TYR A 125 -8.66 9.15 12.95
CA TYR A 125 -7.27 8.76 12.68
C TYR A 125 -6.23 9.41 13.60
N ASP A 126 -6.66 10.22 14.57
CA ASP A 126 -5.74 11.08 15.36
C ASP A 126 -4.68 10.29 16.15
N ASN A 127 -5.02 9.06 16.54
CA ASN A 127 -4.13 8.15 17.26
C ASN A 127 -3.57 7.02 16.37
N ALA A 128 -3.79 7.09 15.05
CA ALA A 128 -3.30 6.07 14.14
C ALA A 128 -1.77 6.15 14.03
N LYS A 129 -1.10 5.04 14.31
CA LYS A 129 0.36 4.98 14.27
C LYS A 129 0.83 4.53 12.88
N PRO A 130 1.75 5.26 12.24
CA PRO A 130 2.40 4.77 11.03
C PRO A 130 3.26 3.54 11.33
N MET A 131 3.63 2.81 10.28
CA MET A 131 4.68 1.79 10.36
C MET A 131 6.01 2.47 10.74
N ASP A 132 6.81 1.77 11.55
CA ASP A 132 8.12 2.25 11.99
C ASP A 132 9.23 1.93 10.96
N ASP A 133 10.44 2.45 11.20
CA ASP A 133 11.57 2.26 10.28
C ASP A 133 11.99 0.80 10.16
N ASP A 134 11.89 0.04 11.25
CA ASP A 134 12.18 -1.37 11.24
C ASP A 134 11.14 -2.15 10.42
N ASP A 135 9.88 -1.69 10.35
CA ASP A 135 8.81 -2.36 9.59
C ASP A 135 9.09 -2.19 8.11
N ILE A 136 9.46 -0.96 7.74
CA ILE A 136 9.80 -0.60 6.38
C ILE A 136 11.06 -1.35 5.93
N THR A 137 12.09 -1.39 6.78
CA THR A 137 13.34 -2.11 6.51
C THR A 137 13.07 -3.61 6.31
N GLU A 138 12.21 -4.20 7.14
CA GLU A 138 11.86 -5.62 7.00
C GLU A 138 11.05 -5.89 5.73
N ILE A 139 10.10 -5.01 5.36
CA ILE A 139 9.36 -5.13 4.09
C ILE A 139 10.32 -4.99 2.90
N GLN A 140 11.27 -4.05 2.93
CA GLN A 140 12.29 -3.87 1.91
C GLN A 140 13.14 -5.13 1.74
N ARG A 141 13.63 -5.69 2.85
CA ARG A 141 14.39 -6.95 2.88
C ARG A 141 13.60 -8.08 2.23
N VAL A 142 12.31 -8.22 2.56
CA VAL A 142 11.44 -9.24 1.95
C VAL A 142 11.21 -8.98 0.45
N ILE A 143 11.07 -7.72 0.02
CA ILE A 143 10.99 -7.39 -1.42
C ILE A 143 12.24 -7.90 -2.15
N GLU A 144 13.43 -7.67 -1.61
CA GLU A 144 14.69 -8.16 -2.21
C GLU A 144 14.73 -9.69 -2.33
N GLU A 145 14.10 -10.41 -1.40
CA GLU A 145 13.96 -11.87 -1.47
C GLU A 145 12.96 -12.28 -2.55
N LEU A 146 11.77 -11.67 -2.56
CA LEU A 146 10.71 -11.97 -3.53
C LEU A 146 11.15 -11.69 -4.97
N LEU A 147 11.95 -10.64 -5.19
CA LEU A 147 12.48 -10.30 -6.51
C LEU A 147 13.40 -11.38 -7.11
N LYS A 148 13.92 -12.31 -6.29
CA LYS A 148 14.69 -13.47 -6.76
C LYS A 148 13.80 -14.62 -7.24
N GLU A 149 12.52 -14.61 -6.87
CA GLU A 149 11.57 -15.64 -7.27
C GLU A 149 11.13 -15.45 -8.74
N ASP A 150 10.92 -16.56 -9.46
CA ASP A 150 10.47 -16.53 -10.86
C ASP A 150 9.20 -15.72 -11.04
N LYS A 151 8.27 -15.80 -10.08
CA LYS A 151 6.99 -15.05 -10.08
C LYS A 151 7.17 -13.55 -10.30
N TYR A 152 8.26 -12.96 -9.82
CA TYR A 152 8.48 -11.51 -9.88
C TYR A 152 9.53 -11.10 -10.91
N LYS A 153 10.07 -11.99 -11.74
CA LYS A 153 10.96 -11.60 -12.86
C LYS A 153 10.20 -10.75 -13.89
N GLU A 154 10.82 -9.68 -14.38
CA GLU A 154 10.16 -8.72 -15.31
C GLU A 154 9.73 -9.34 -16.65
N SER A 155 10.49 -10.30 -17.18
CA SER A 155 10.15 -11.09 -18.38
C SER A 155 8.79 -11.78 -18.25
N ASN A 156 8.50 -12.37 -17.09
CA ASN A 156 7.24 -13.07 -16.84
C ASN A 156 6.03 -12.12 -16.82
N TRP A 157 6.27 -10.81 -16.78
CA TRP A 157 5.27 -9.76 -16.82
C TRP A 157 5.33 -8.94 -18.12
N GLY A 158 6.19 -9.30 -19.08
CA GLY A 158 6.37 -8.53 -20.32
C GLY A 158 6.88 -7.10 -20.08
N LEU A 159 7.68 -6.90 -19.03
CA LEU A 159 8.17 -5.57 -18.63
C LEU A 159 9.59 -5.24 -19.08
N GLU A 160 10.31 -6.21 -19.66
CA GLU A 160 11.62 -6.01 -20.31
C GLU A 160 11.58 -4.97 -21.46
#